data_AF-A0A920HJ13-F1
#
_entry.id   AF-A0A920HJ13-F1
#
_cell.length_a   1.000
_cell.length_b   1.000
_cell.length_c   1.000
_cell.angle_alpha   90.00
_cell.angle_beta   90.00
_cell.angle_gamma   90.00
#
_symmetry.space_group_name_H-M   'P 1'
#
loop_
_entity.id
_entity.type
_entity.pdbx_description
1 polymer ?
#
loop_
_entity_poly.entity_id
_entity_poly.type
_entity_poly.pdbx_seq_one_letter_code
_entity_poly.pdbx_strand_id
1 'polypeptide(L)' 'MAKQKSIEQEGKIIEALSNAMFRVELENGMLLLLISLVK' A
#
# COMPACT_ATOMS: atom_id res chain seq x y z
N MET A 1 23.08 -0.54 -2.65
CA MET A 1 21.89 -1.38 -2.89
C MET A 1 21.14 -0.78 -4.07
N ALA A 2 21.10 -1.48 -5.22
CA ALA A 2 20.35 -1.02 -6.37
C ALA A 2 18.86 -1.01 -6.00
N LYS A 3 18.22 0.16 -6.05
CA LYS A 3 16.79 0.28 -5.76
C LYS A 3 16.04 -0.55 -6.81
N GLN A 4 15.37 -1.61 -6.38
CA GLN A 4 14.46 -2.35 -7.27
C GLN A 4 13.38 -1.39 -7.75
N LYS A 5 12.93 -1.60 -9.00
CA LYS A 5 11.84 -0.81 -9.58
C LYS A 5 10.63 -0.86 -8.66
N SER A 6 9.97 0.29 -8.48
CA SER A 6 8.69 0.36 -7.80
C SER A 6 7.70 -0.57 -8.50
N ILE A 7 6.94 -1.31 -7.70
CA ILE A 7 5.83 -2.14 -8.19
C ILE A 7 4.58 -1.29 -8.07
N GLU A 8 3.94 -1.00 -9.19
CA GLU A 8 2.68 -0.26 -9.26
C GLU A 8 1.55 -1.27 -9.45
N GLN A 9 0.62 -1.31 -8.52
CA GLN A 9 -0.53 -2.20 -8.55
C GLN A 9 -1.75 -1.48 -7.97
N GLU A 10 -2.91 -1.78 -8.54
CA GLU A 10 -4.19 -1.27 -8.04
C GLU A 10 -4.67 -2.10 -6.85
N GLY A 11 -5.29 -1.42 -5.88
CA GLY A 11 -5.81 -2.04 -4.67
C GLY A 11 -6.85 -1.14 -4.01
N LYS A 12 -7.69 -1.73 -3.18
CA LYS A 12 -8.77 -1.03 -2.48
C LYS A 12 -8.38 -0.76 -1.03
N ILE A 13 -8.53 0.49 -0.59
CA ILE A 13 -8.36 0.83 0.83
C ILE A 13 -9.55 0.24 1.60
N ILE A 14 -9.27 -0.64 2.55
CA ILE A 14 -10.28 -1.29 3.40
C ILE A 14 -10.34 -0.66 4.80
N GLU A 15 -9.22 -0.15 5.32
CA GLU A 15 -9.15 0.51 6.63
C GLU A 15 -8.13 1.65 6.62
N ALA A 16 -8.46 2.76 7.27
CA ALA A 16 -7.52 3.85 7.55
C ALA A 16 -6.99 3.74 8.98
N LEU A 17 -5.68 3.82 9.15
CA LEU A 17 -5.00 3.69 10.44
C LEU A 17 -4.37 5.02 10.88
N SER A 18 -4.24 5.20 12.19
CA SER A 18 -3.47 6.30 12.79
C SER A 18 -2.01 6.23 12.32
N ASN A 19 -1.38 7.40 12.05
CA ASN A 19 -0.06 7.58 11.41
C ASN A 19 -0.04 7.54 9.88
N ALA A 20 -1.14 7.94 9.24
CA ALA A 20 -1.22 8.01 7.77
C ALA A 20 -0.91 6.66 7.11
N MET A 21 -1.28 5.55 7.75
CA MET A 21 -1.19 4.22 7.19
C MET A 21 -2.56 3.75 6.74
N PHE A 22 -2.60 2.89 5.73
CA PHE A 22 -3.81 2.32 5.18
C PHE A 22 -3.64 0.83 5.04
N ARG A 23 -4.68 0.05 5.38
CA ARG A 23 -4.76 -1.33 4.92
C ARG A 23 -5.37 -1.33 3.53
N VAL A 24 -4.65 -1.95 2.61
CA VAL A 24 -5.04 -2.07 1.22
C VAL A 24 -5.21 -3.55 0.91
N GLU A 25 -6.34 -3.90 0.34
CA GLU A 25 -6.58 -5.21 -0.25
C GLU A 25 -6.27 -5.14 -1.75
N LEU A 26 -5.35 -5.98 -2.20
CA LEU A 26 -5.04 -6.15 -3.62
C LEU A 26 -6.08 -7.06 -4.28
N GLU A 27 -6.22 -6.95 -5.60
CA GLU A 27 -7.16 -7.77 -6.38
C GLU A 27 -6.94 -9.29 -6.25
N ASN A 28 -5.73 -9.72 -5.89
CA ASN A 28 -5.39 -11.11 -5.64
C ASN A 28 -5.77 -11.60 -4.22
N GLY A 29 -6.47 -10.77 -3.43
CA GLY A 29 -6.89 -11.07 -2.05
C GLY A 29 -5.78 -10.89 -1.01
N MET A 30 -4.62 -10.35 -1.39
CA MET A 30 -3.54 -10.07 -0.43
C MET A 30 -3.78 -8.76 0.31
N LEU A 31 -3.55 -8.77 1.62
CA LEU A 31 -3.62 -7.59 2.47
C LEU A 31 -2.23 -6.97 2.64
N LEU A 32 -2.11 -5.69 2.30
CA LEU A 32 -0.89 -4.90 2.43
C LEU A 32 -1.11 -3.71 3.38
N LEU A 33 -0.05 -3.36 4.11
CA LEU A 33 0.02 -2.13 4.87
C LEU A 33 0.75 -1.08 4.05
N LEU A 34 0.05 -0.03 3.68
CA LEU A 34 0.59 1.07 2.88
C LEU A 34 0.78 2.28 3.78
N ILE A 35 1.95 2.89 3.76
CA ILE A 35 2.16 4.19 4.40
C ILE A 35 1.92 5.29 3.36
N SER A 36 1.19 6.33 3.76
CA SER A 36 1.00 7.53 2.95
C SER A 36 2.36 8.20 2.78
N LEU A 37 2.97 7.97 1.62
CA LEU A 37 4.03 8.83 1.13
C LEU A 37 3.32 10.05 0.53
N VAL A 38 3.04 11.04 1.37
CA VAL A 38 2.83 12.41 0.88
C VAL A 38 4.10 12.74 0.11
N LYS A 39 3.99 12.86 -1.21
CA LYS A 39 5.11 13.19 -2.11
C LYS A 39 5.90 14.39 -1.59
#